data_AF-A0A328KNT5-F1
#
_entry.id   AF-A0A328KNT5-F1
#
_cell.length_a   1.000
_cell.length_b   1.000
_cell.length_c   1.000
_cell.angle_alpha   90.00
_cell.angle_beta   90.00
_cell.angle_gamma   90.00
#
_symmetry.space_group_name_H-M   'P 1'
#
loop_
_entity.id
_entity.type
_entity.pdbx_description
1 polymer ?
#
loop_
_entity_poly.entity_id
_entity_poly.type
_entity_poly.pdbx_seq_one_letter_code
_entity_poly.pdbx_strand_id
1 'polypeptide(L)'
;MLVLVFVIDNVWIKMICYFIAFFVIGISGNIFEKMIYESYEPDKLAGIYTIISSLFSFFGVAFLLVPSVYSNIHVLGIGLNSLTIIFGLVIFIKLKMKNKFI
;
A
#
# COMPACT_ATOMS: atom_id res chain seq x y z
N MET A 1 -4.25 -3.75 9.57
CA MET A 1 -5.42 -4.60 9.23
C MET A 1 -5.01 -5.86 8.47
N LEU A 2 -4.27 -5.75 7.36
CA LEU A 2 -3.81 -6.94 6.62
C LEU A 2 -2.86 -7.86 7.40
N VAL A 3 -2.10 -7.34 8.39
CA VAL A 3 -1.32 -8.18 9.32
C VAL A 3 -2.21 -9.19 10.07
N LEU A 4 -3.43 -8.78 10.47
CA LEU A 4 -4.34 -9.62 11.26
C LEU A 4 -4.76 -10.89 10.50
N VAL A 5 -4.80 -10.82 9.17
CA VAL A 5 -5.12 -11.95 8.31
C VAL A 5 -4.13 -13.11 8.45
N PHE A 6 -2.87 -12.80 8.76
CA PHE A 6 -1.81 -13.80 8.92
C PHE A 6 -1.67 -14.33 10.35
N VAL A 7 -2.34 -13.70 11.32
CA VAL A 7 -2.27 -14.03 12.76
C VAL A 7 -3.50 -14.78 13.24
N ILE A 8 -4.67 -14.49 12.67
CA ILE A 8 -5.95 -15.10 13.08
C ILE A 8 -6.17 -16.39 12.29
N ASP A 9 -6.56 -17.49 12.92
CA ASP A 9 -6.82 -18.76 12.21
C ASP A 9 -8.26 -18.90 11.67
N ASN A 10 -9.18 -18.03 12.10
CA ASN A 10 -10.57 -18.05 11.66
C ASN A 10 -10.75 -17.49 10.24
N VAL A 11 -11.19 -18.35 9.32
CA VAL A 11 -11.42 -18.02 7.90
C VAL A 11 -12.41 -16.87 7.69
N TRP A 12 -13.51 -16.82 8.45
CA TRP A 12 -14.53 -15.78 8.30
C TRP A 12 -13.99 -14.39 8.63
N ILE A 13 -13.16 -14.30 9.67
CA ILE A 13 -12.52 -13.04 10.06
C ILE A 13 -11.53 -12.59 8.99
N LYS A 14 -10.76 -13.52 8.41
CA LYS A 14 -9.86 -13.22 7.29
C LYS A 14 -10.62 -12.62 6.10
N MET A 15 -11.75 -13.21 5.73
CA MET A 15 -12.58 -12.72 4.62
C MET A 15 -13.08 -11.29 4.88
N ILE A 16 -13.55 -10.99 6.09
CA ILE A 16 -13.95 -9.63 6.46
C ILE A 16 -12.76 -8.67 6.38
N CYS A 17 -11.59 -9.06 6.89
CA CYS A 17 -10.38 -8.24 6.80
C CYS A 17 -9.98 -7.98 5.34
N TYR A 18 -10.06 -8.97 4.45
CA TYR A 18 -9.80 -8.79 3.02
C TYR A 18 -10.82 -7.85 2.38
N PHE A 19 -12.11 -8.01 2.68
CA PHE A 19 -13.16 -7.14 2.17
C PHE A 19 -12.92 -5.67 2.52
N ILE A 20 -12.65 -5.39 3.81
CA ILE A 20 -12.35 -4.03 4.25
C ILE A 20 -11.06 -3.54 3.59
N ALA A 21 -10.06 -4.41 3.39
CA ALA A 21 -8.80 -4.01 2.75
C ALA A 21 -9.01 -3.57 1.30
N PHE A 22 -9.75 -4.36 0.52
CA PHE A 22 -10.08 -3.99 -0.85
C PHE A 22 -10.87 -2.69 -0.93
N PHE A 23 -11.84 -2.50 -0.03
CA PHE A 23 -12.61 -1.27 0.03
C PHE A 23 -11.73 -0.04 0.33
N VAL A 24 -10.87 -0.13 1.35
CA VAL A 24 -9.95 0.95 1.73
C VAL A 24 -8.93 1.24 0.62
N ILE A 25 -8.36 0.21 -0.02
CA ILE A 25 -7.42 0.36 -1.13
C ILE A 25 -8.12 1.04 -2.31
N GLY A 26 -9.34 0.62 -2.66
CA GLY A 26 -10.11 1.22 -3.75
C GLY A 26 -10.42 2.71 -3.53
N ILE A 27 -10.89 3.07 -2.33
CA ILE A 27 -11.13 4.48 -1.96
C ILE A 27 -9.82 5.27 -2.00
N SER A 28 -8.74 4.72 -1.42
CA SER A 28 -7.44 5.39 -1.35
C SER A 28 -6.86 5.64 -2.74
N GLY A 29 -7.02 4.70 -3.68
CA GLY A 29 -6.58 4.87 -5.07
C GLY A 29 -7.28 6.02 -5.78
N ASN A 30 -8.60 6.12 -5.64
CA ASN A 30 -9.38 7.21 -6.23
C ASN A 30 -9.04 8.57 -5.59
N ILE A 31 -8.84 8.64 -4.27
CA ILE A 31 -8.41 9.87 -3.60
C ILE A 31 -7.00 10.24 -4.07
N PHE A 32 -6.09 9.28 -4.15
CA PHE A 32 -4.72 9.49 -4.61
C PHE A 32 -4.66 10.04 -6.04
N GLU A 33 -5.45 9.48 -6.95
CA GLU A 33 -5.53 9.96 -8.33
C GLU A 33 -5.98 11.43 -8.38
N LYS A 34 -7.03 11.79 -7.63
CA LYS A 34 -7.50 13.18 -7.55
C LYS A 34 -6.47 14.14 -6.95
N MET A 35 -5.74 13.70 -5.92
CA MET A 35 -4.65 14.50 -5.33
C MET A 35 -3.52 14.76 -6.34
N ILE A 36 -3.22 13.80 -7.23
CA ILE A 36 -2.23 14.00 -8.30
C ILE A 36 -2.72 15.09 -9.27
N TYR A 37 -3.98 15.02 -9.71
CA TYR A 37 -4.52 16.02 -10.61
C TYR A 37 -4.56 17.43 -10.00
N GLU A 38 -4.74 17.53 -8.68
CA GLU A 38 -4.66 18.82 -7.97
C GLU A 38 -3.23 19.33 -7.79
N SER A 39 -2.26 18.43 -7.58
CA SER A 39 -0.90 18.81 -7.17
C SER A 39 0.06 19.11 -8.32
N TYR A 40 -0.28 18.71 -9.56
CA TYR A 40 0.64 18.78 -10.70
C TYR A 40 0.02 19.46 -11.91
N GLU A 41 0.86 20.16 -12.68
CA GLU A 41 0.45 20.83 -13.91
C GLU A 41 0.04 19.81 -14.99
N PRO A 42 -0.95 20.15 -15.86
CA PRO A 42 -1.50 19.22 -16.84
C PRO A 42 -0.48 18.60 -17.81
N ASP A 43 0.56 19.35 -18.18
CA ASP A 43 1.64 18.92 -19.07
C ASP A 43 2.55 17.85 -18.45
N LYS A 44 2.62 17.80 -17.10
CA LYS A 44 3.43 16.83 -16.35
C LYS A 44 2.65 15.57 -15.98
N LEU A 45 1.32 15.59 -16.06
CA LEU A 45 0.46 14.46 -15.64
C LEU A 45 0.79 13.16 -16.39
N ALA A 46 1.06 13.24 -17.70
CA ALA A 46 1.38 12.06 -18.50
C ALA A 46 2.67 11.37 -18.02
N GLY A 47 3.71 12.15 -17.68
CA GLY A 47 4.96 11.63 -17.14
C GLY A 47 4.76 10.99 -15.77
N ILE A 48 4.02 11.65 -14.88
CA ILE A 48 3.74 11.14 -13.53
C ILE A 48 2.94 9.84 -13.59
N TYR A 49 1.88 9.81 -14.41
CA TYR A 49 1.08 8.61 -14.60
C TYR A 49 1.90 7.44 -15.15
N THR A 50 2.80 7.71 -16.09
CA THR A 50 3.72 6.70 -16.65
C THR A 50 4.66 6.14 -15.59
N ILE A 51 5.23 6.99 -14.73
CA ILE A 51 6.11 6.55 -13.64
C ILE A 51 5.35 5.69 -12.64
N ILE A 52 4.16 6.12 -12.22
CA ILE A 52 3.34 5.39 -11.26
C ILE A 52 2.92 4.03 -11.82
N SER A 53 2.39 3.99 -13.05
CA SER A 53 1.95 2.74 -13.69
C SER A 53 3.12 1.78 -13.97
N SER A 54 4.29 2.30 -14.35
CA SER A 54 5.50 1.50 -14.54
C SER A 54 5.99 0.90 -13.23
N LEU A 55 6.05 1.69 -12.15
CA LEU A 55 6.43 1.19 -10.83
C LEU A 55 5.43 0.15 -10.32
N PHE A 56 4.13 0.41 -10.47
CA PHE A 56 3.08 -0.54 -10.08
C PHE A 56 3.23 -1.87 -10.83
N SER A 57 3.47 -1.82 -12.13
CA SER A 57 3.69 -3.01 -12.97
C SER A 57 4.95 -3.77 -12.58
N PHE A 58 6.06 -3.04 -12.37
CA PHE A 58 7.33 -3.63 -11.93
C PHE A 58 7.18 -4.35 -10.59
N PHE A 59 6.61 -3.70 -9.58
CA PHE A 59 6.37 -4.33 -8.28
C PHE A 59 5.37 -5.48 -8.39
N GLY A 60 4.32 -5.35 -9.22
CA GLY A 60 3.37 -6.42 -9.49
C GLY A 60 4.05 -7.70 -9.98
N VAL A 61 4.91 -7.59 -10.99
CA VAL A 61 5.70 -8.73 -11.51
C VAL A 61 6.69 -9.24 -10.45
N ALA A 62 7.40 -8.34 -9.76
CA ALA A 62 8.35 -8.75 -8.72
C ALA A 62 7.66 -9.55 -7.60
N PHE A 63 6.48 -9.13 -7.14
CA PHE A 63 5.71 -9.85 -6.13
C PHE A 63 5.18 -11.20 -6.60
N LEU A 64 4.86 -11.36 -7.88
CA LEU A 64 4.49 -12.67 -8.44
C LEU A 64 5.64 -13.67 -8.43
N LEU A 65 6.89 -13.20 -8.47
CA LEU A 65 8.09 -14.05 -8.41
C LEU A 65 8.52 -14.40 -6.98
N VAL A 66 8.02 -13.69 -5.96
CA VAL A 66 8.38 -13.93 -4.55
C VAL A 66 8.11 -15.37 -4.10
N PRO A 67 6.96 -16.02 -4.42
CA PRO A 67 6.73 -17.42 -4.08
C PRO A 67 7.73 -18.41 -4.70
N SER A 68 8.36 -18.04 -5.83
CA SER A 68 9.37 -18.88 -6.51
C SER A 68 10.71 -18.93 -5.77
N VAL A 69 11.01 -17.92 -4.93
CA VAL A 69 12.25 -17.82 -4.16
C VAL A 69 12.05 -18.08 -2.66
N TYR A 70 10.82 -17.90 -2.15
CA TYR A 70 10.50 -18.09 -0.75
C TYR A 70 9.07 -18.62 -0.57
N SER A 71 8.95 -19.81 -0.01
CA SER A 71 7.69 -20.57 0.08
C SER A 71 6.84 -20.23 1.31
N ASN A 72 7.43 -19.66 2.37
CA ASN A 72 6.71 -19.39 3.61
C ASN A 72 5.91 -18.08 3.51
N ILE A 73 4.73 -18.17 2.92
CA ILE A 73 3.83 -17.03 2.71
C ILE A 73 3.40 -16.34 4.02
N HIS A 74 3.40 -17.05 5.16
CA HIS A 74 3.05 -16.46 6.46
C HIS A 74 4.09 -15.43 6.90
N VAL A 75 5.37 -15.80 6.84
CA VAL A 75 6.46 -14.90 7.23
C VAL A 75 6.55 -13.70 6.28
N LEU A 76 6.40 -13.93 4.97
CA LEU A 76 6.32 -12.84 3.98
C LEU A 76 5.16 -11.90 4.26
N GLY A 77 3.97 -12.45 4.49
CA GLY A 77 2.76 -11.70 4.79
C GLY A 77 2.93 -10.83 6.02
N ILE A 78 3.44 -11.39 7.12
CA ILE A 78 3.70 -10.63 8.35
C ILE A 78 4.76 -9.57 8.11
N GLY A 79 5.87 -9.92 7.48
CA GLY A 79 7.01 -9.02 7.24
C GLY A 79 6.63 -7.81 6.40
N LEU A 80 6.07 -8.04 5.21
CA LEU A 80 5.67 -6.97 4.29
C LEU A 80 4.60 -6.07 4.89
N ASN A 81 3.57 -6.64 5.53
CA ASN A 81 2.50 -5.83 6.11
C ASN A 81 2.98 -5.05 7.34
N SER A 82 3.92 -5.58 8.13
CA SER A 82 4.53 -4.84 9.24
C SER A 82 5.39 -3.69 8.73
N LEU A 83 6.16 -3.91 7.67
CA LEU A 83 6.96 -2.86 7.01
C LEU A 83 6.06 -1.71 6.53
N THR A 84 4.93 -2.02 5.90
CA THR A 84 3.94 -1.01 5.45
C THR A 84 3.41 -0.17 6.61
N ILE A 85 3.10 -0.79 7.75
CA ILE A 85 2.64 -0.07 8.95
C ILE A 85 3.74 0.86 9.46
N ILE A 86 4.98 0.39 9.55
CA ILE A 86 6.12 1.19 10.01
C ILE A 86 6.33 2.40 9.09
N PHE A 87 6.31 2.20 7.77
CA PHE A 87 6.40 3.31 6.81
C PHE A 87 5.29 4.35 7.02
N GLY A 88 4.04 3.90 7.18
CA GLY A 88 2.91 4.78 7.46
C GLY A 88 3.09 5.58 8.75
N LEU A 89 3.55 4.96 9.83
CA LEU A 89 3.83 5.61 11.10
C LEU A 89 4.95 6.64 10.97
N VAL A 90 6.04 6.31 10.27
CA VAL A 90 7.17 7.23 10.05
C VAL A 90 6.70 8.48 9.30
N ILE A 91 5.91 8.31 8.23
CA ILE A 91 5.34 9.43 7.47
C ILE A 91 4.42 10.27 8.36
N PHE A 92 3.54 9.63 9.12
CA PHE A 92 2.62 10.31 10.03
C PHE A 92 3.36 11.15 11.08
N ILE A 93 4.40 10.60 11.70
CA ILE A 93 5.23 11.32 12.68
C ILE A 93 5.93 12.51 12.02
N LYS A 94 6.54 12.32 10.84
CA LYS A 94 7.20 13.42 10.10
C LYS A 94 6.22 14.55 9.76
N LEU A 95 5.02 14.22 9.30
CA LEU A 95 3.99 15.23 8.98
C LEU A 95 3.53 15.97 10.23
N LYS A 96 3.26 15.24 11.33
CA LYS A 96 2.85 15.86 12.60
C LYS A 96 3.93 16.77 13.18
N MET A 97 5.20 16.38 13.07
CA MET A 97 6.33 17.22 13.47
C MET A 97 6.42 18.48 12.61
N LYS A 98 6.32 18.35 11.28
CA LYS A 98 6.34 19.50 10.36
C LYS A 98 5.20 20.50 10.66
N ASN A 99 4.00 20.02 10.94
CA ASN A 99 2.85 20.86 11.31
C ASN A 99 2.95 21.49 12.71
N LYS A 100 3.91 21.09 13.55
CA LYS A 100 4.10 21.67 14.89
C LYS A 100 5.07 22.86 14.89
N PHE A 101 5.73 23.13 13.76
CA PHE A 101 6.70 24.22 13.58
C PHE A 101 6.18 25.32 12.62
N ILE A 102 4.89 25.27 12.26
CA ILE A 102 4.13 26.32 11.57
C ILE A 102 3.04 26.75 12.56
#